data_AF-A0A454JE21-F1
#
_entry.id   AF-A0A454JE21-F1
#
_cell.length_a   1.000
_cell.length_b   1.000
_cell.length_c   1.000
_cell.angle_alpha   90.00
_cell.angle_beta   90.00
_cell.angle_gamma   90.00
#
_symmetry.space_group_name_H-M   'P 1'
#
loop_
_entity.id
_entity.type
_entity.pdbx_description
1 polymer ?
#
loop_
_entity_poly.entity_id
_entity_poly.type
_entity_poly.pdbx_seq_one_letter_code
_entity_poly.pdbx_strand_id
1 'polypeptide(L)'
;MQLATWNVNSLKVRLPQVLQWLADSPVDVLCLQELKMDQDVFPLADIEAAGYRAAWFGQKTYNGVAILVRQPLPLEDVVLGIPGYDDPQRRVIAATVNGMRVICGYFVNGEAVDSPKYPYKLEWLGKLHAYVADELSSHPQLALLGDYNIAPEDRDVYDPESWHEQVLCSTPEREAFRGLIGLGLADSFRLFNQEDKQYSWWDYRAMMFRRNKGVRIDHILITPALQARASACVIDKTPRKWERPSDHTPVVLTLAD
;
A
#
# COMPACT_ATOMS: atom_id res chain seq x y z
N MET A 1 17.35 2.08 -6.75
CA MET A 1 15.94 2.54 -6.84
C MET A 1 15.19 2.28 -5.53
N GLN A 2 14.29 3.15 -5.07
CA GLN A 2 13.47 2.95 -3.87
C GLN A 2 11.97 3.08 -4.15
N LEU A 3 11.20 2.11 -3.67
CA LEU A 3 9.73 2.08 -3.76
C LEU A 3 9.15 2.17 -2.36
N ALA A 4 8.11 2.97 -2.18
CA ALA A 4 7.45 3.10 -0.89
C ALA A 4 5.93 3.07 -1.01
N THR A 5 5.28 2.64 0.06
CA THR A 5 3.83 2.75 0.23
C THR A 5 3.48 3.42 1.56
N TRP A 6 2.46 4.27 1.57
CA TRP A 6 1.98 4.92 2.77
C TRP A 6 0.49 5.27 2.68
N ASN A 7 -0.32 4.65 3.54
CA ASN A 7 -1.68 5.11 3.81
C ASN A 7 -1.61 6.41 4.65
N VAL A 8 -2.06 7.53 4.07
CA VAL A 8 -1.96 8.87 4.68
C VAL A 8 -3.21 9.29 5.44
N ASN A 9 -4.28 8.46 5.40
CA ASN A 9 -5.53 8.69 6.11
C ASN A 9 -6.06 10.13 5.95
N SER A 10 -6.16 10.62 4.71
CA SER A 10 -6.38 12.00 4.25
C SER A 10 -5.09 12.75 3.91
N LEU A 11 -4.81 12.84 2.61
CA LEU A 11 -3.67 13.59 2.07
C LEU A 11 -3.77 15.08 2.41
N LYS A 12 -4.97 15.68 2.39
CA LYS A 12 -5.12 17.11 2.75
C LYS A 12 -4.56 17.43 4.14
N VAL A 13 -4.75 16.53 5.10
CA VAL A 13 -4.23 16.71 6.47
C VAL A 13 -2.74 16.37 6.56
N ARG A 14 -2.27 15.40 5.77
CA ARG A 14 -0.91 14.84 5.85
C ARG A 14 0.04 15.38 4.79
N LEU A 15 -0.40 16.27 3.90
CA LEU A 15 0.44 16.81 2.82
C LEU A 15 1.75 17.39 3.35
N PRO A 16 1.79 18.24 4.41
CA PRO A 16 3.06 18.71 4.96
C PRO A 16 3.98 17.58 5.44
N GLN A 17 3.41 16.51 6.02
CA GLN A 17 4.17 15.34 6.47
C GLN A 17 4.70 14.52 5.28
N VAL A 18 3.90 14.36 4.22
CA VAL A 18 4.33 13.71 2.96
C VAL A 18 5.49 14.48 2.34
N LEU A 19 5.36 15.80 2.21
CA LEU A 19 6.41 16.64 1.63
C LEU A 19 7.68 16.64 2.48
N GLN A 20 7.54 16.73 3.81
CA GLN A 20 8.67 16.60 4.73
C GLN A 20 9.36 15.24 4.60
N TRP A 21 8.59 14.15 4.60
CA TRP A 21 9.14 12.80 4.49
C TRP A 21 9.87 12.59 3.16
N LEU A 22 9.32 13.07 2.04
CA LEU A 22 9.98 13.00 0.74
C LEU A 22 11.26 13.84 0.65
N ALA A 23 11.35 14.93 1.42
CA ALA A 23 12.57 15.73 1.53
C ALA A 23 13.64 15.03 2.39
N ASP A 24 13.24 14.43 3.52
CA ASP A 24 14.13 13.74 4.46
C ASP A 24 14.54 12.34 3.96
N SER A 25 13.70 11.70 3.14
CA SER A 25 13.83 10.33 2.65
C SER A 25 13.35 10.23 1.20
N PRO A 26 14.12 10.77 0.23
CA PRO A 26 13.69 10.81 -1.16
C PRO A 26 13.66 9.39 -1.76
N VAL A 27 12.46 8.97 -2.19
CA VAL A 27 12.22 7.68 -2.87
C VAL A 27 11.93 7.92 -4.35
N ASP A 28 12.10 6.90 -5.18
CA ASP A 28 11.82 7.02 -6.62
C ASP A 28 10.32 6.91 -6.92
N VAL A 29 9.61 6.07 -6.16
CA VAL A 29 8.17 5.85 -6.28
C VAL A 29 7.52 5.84 -4.90
N LEU A 30 6.43 6.58 -4.71
CA LEU A 30 5.60 6.54 -3.51
C LEU A 30 4.13 6.28 -3.88
N CYS A 31 3.61 5.15 -3.44
CA CYS A 31 2.21 4.79 -3.49
C CYS A 31 1.48 5.34 -2.25
N LEU A 32 0.45 6.17 -2.47
CA LEU A 32 -0.37 6.75 -1.40
C LEU A 32 -1.75 6.11 -1.39
N GLN A 33 -2.27 5.83 -0.19
CA GLN A 33 -3.63 5.35 0.03
C GLN A 33 -4.42 6.27 0.95
N GLU A 34 -5.74 6.17 0.89
CA GLU A 34 -6.69 7.02 1.61
C GLU A 34 -6.45 8.52 1.37
N LEU A 35 -6.40 8.94 0.12
CA LEU A 35 -6.32 10.37 -0.20
C LEU A 35 -7.51 11.15 0.44
N LYS A 36 -8.70 10.53 0.48
CA LYS A 36 -9.96 11.11 0.99
C LYS A 36 -10.28 12.46 0.37
N MET A 37 -10.00 12.59 -0.91
CA MET A 37 -10.15 13.83 -1.65
C MET A 37 -10.63 13.56 -3.07
N ASP A 38 -11.40 14.49 -3.60
CA ASP A 38 -11.94 14.41 -4.94
C ASP A 38 -10.83 14.50 -6.00
N GLN A 39 -11.12 14.02 -7.22
CA GLN A 39 -10.15 14.00 -8.31
C GLN A 39 -9.57 15.40 -8.60
N ASP A 40 -10.42 16.42 -8.60
CA ASP A 40 -10.09 17.78 -9.05
C ASP A 40 -9.36 18.63 -8.01
N VAL A 41 -9.24 18.15 -6.77
CA VAL A 41 -8.63 18.90 -5.65
C VAL A 41 -7.27 18.36 -5.23
N PHE A 42 -6.71 17.41 -6.00
CA PHE A 42 -5.40 16.85 -5.72
C PHE A 42 -4.31 17.93 -5.76
N PRO A 43 -3.38 17.98 -4.79
CA PRO A 43 -2.43 19.08 -4.63
C PRO A 43 -1.22 18.92 -5.56
N LEU A 44 -1.47 18.81 -6.88
CA LEU A 44 -0.43 18.52 -7.87
C LEU A 44 0.72 19.53 -7.82
N ALA A 45 0.41 20.83 -7.71
CA ALA A 45 1.41 21.88 -7.67
C ALA A 45 2.41 21.74 -6.51
N ASP A 46 1.95 21.35 -5.32
CA ASP A 46 2.81 21.11 -4.17
C ASP A 46 3.71 19.87 -4.38
N ILE A 47 3.16 18.83 -4.99
CA ILE A 47 3.90 17.60 -5.33
C ILE A 47 4.98 17.88 -6.41
N GLU A 48 4.63 18.66 -7.44
CA GLU A 48 5.56 19.07 -8.49
C GLU A 48 6.66 19.98 -7.95
N ALA A 49 6.33 20.91 -7.05
CA ALA A 49 7.31 21.75 -6.37
C ALA A 49 8.30 20.94 -5.52
N ALA A 50 7.90 19.79 -5.00
CA ALA A 50 8.78 18.84 -4.32
C ALA A 50 9.61 17.95 -5.26
N GLY A 51 9.48 18.11 -6.59
CA GLY A 51 10.25 17.37 -7.59
C GLY A 51 9.65 16.03 -8.00
N TYR A 52 8.34 15.84 -7.79
CA TYR A 52 7.63 14.60 -8.14
C TYR A 52 6.56 14.84 -9.21
N ARG A 53 6.34 13.85 -10.07
CA ARG A 53 5.14 13.72 -10.90
C ARG A 53 4.11 12.90 -10.12
N ALA A 54 2.84 13.01 -10.50
CA ALA A 54 1.77 12.23 -9.88
C ALA A 54 0.77 11.68 -10.90
N ALA A 55 0.28 10.48 -10.64
CA ALA A 55 -0.98 9.97 -11.16
C ALA A 55 -1.87 9.63 -9.97
N TRP A 56 -3.16 9.93 -10.03
CA TRP A 56 -4.07 9.73 -8.90
C TRP A 56 -5.49 9.38 -9.34
N PHE A 57 -6.18 8.69 -8.43
CA PHE A 57 -7.59 8.35 -8.56
C PHE A 57 -8.30 8.68 -7.24
N GLY A 58 -8.98 9.81 -7.20
CA GLY A 58 -9.61 10.38 -6.01
C GLY A 58 -11.13 10.28 -6.01
N GLN A 59 -11.70 10.22 -4.81
CA GLN A 59 -13.12 10.46 -4.56
C GLN A 59 -13.29 11.17 -3.21
N LYS A 60 -14.41 11.88 -3.06
CA LYS A 60 -14.74 12.57 -1.82
C LYS A 60 -14.89 11.61 -0.63
N THR A 61 -14.44 12.05 0.54
CA THR A 61 -14.63 11.45 1.89
C THR A 61 -13.86 10.14 2.17
N TYR A 62 -13.83 9.21 1.22
CA TYR A 62 -13.28 7.87 1.42
C TYR A 62 -12.22 7.52 0.35
N ASN A 63 -11.46 6.45 0.58
CA ASN A 63 -10.56 5.84 -0.40
C ASN A 63 -9.58 6.85 -1.04
N GLY A 64 -9.25 6.62 -2.31
CA GLY A 64 -8.35 7.44 -3.11
C GLY A 64 -6.93 6.89 -3.05
N VAL A 65 -6.29 6.80 -4.22
CA VAL A 65 -4.93 6.29 -4.39
C VAL A 65 -4.12 7.19 -5.31
N ALA A 66 -2.81 7.27 -5.10
CA ALA A 66 -1.89 7.97 -5.99
C ALA A 66 -0.56 7.25 -6.11
N ILE A 67 0.10 7.43 -7.25
CA ILE A 67 1.50 7.06 -7.49
C ILE A 67 2.26 8.36 -7.72
N LEU A 68 3.21 8.66 -6.84
CA LEU A 68 4.16 9.75 -7.01
C LEU A 68 5.46 9.18 -7.57
N VAL A 69 6.06 9.86 -8.55
CA VAL A 69 7.29 9.43 -9.21
C VAL A 69 8.29 10.57 -9.22
N ARG A 70 9.50 10.31 -8.70
CA ARG A 70 10.56 11.32 -8.65
C ARG A 70 11.01 11.71 -10.04
N GLN A 71 11.14 13.01 -10.30
CA GLN A 71 11.70 13.48 -11.57
C GLN A 71 13.20 13.14 -11.67
N PRO A 72 13.72 12.81 -12.88
CA PRO A 72 13.06 12.85 -14.18
C PRO A 72 12.46 11.50 -14.63
N LEU A 73 12.23 10.53 -13.73
CA LEU A 73 11.74 9.21 -14.12
C LEU A 73 10.41 9.31 -14.89
N PRO A 74 10.24 8.53 -15.97
CA PRO A 74 9.01 8.52 -16.75
C PRO A 74 7.88 7.87 -15.95
N LEU A 75 6.67 8.42 -16.09
CA LEU A 75 5.41 7.91 -15.55
C LEU A 75 4.42 7.79 -16.72
N GLU A 76 4.13 6.56 -17.13
CA GLU A 76 3.46 6.22 -18.38
C GLU A 76 2.36 5.18 -18.14
N ASP A 77 1.52 4.94 -19.16
CA ASP A 77 0.50 3.87 -19.19
C ASP A 77 -0.38 3.80 -17.93
N VAL A 78 -0.86 4.96 -17.47
CA VAL A 78 -1.70 5.07 -16.28
C VAL A 78 -3.05 4.38 -16.50
N VAL A 79 -3.42 3.48 -15.59
CA VAL A 79 -4.70 2.77 -15.54
C VAL A 79 -5.40 3.07 -14.22
N LEU A 80 -6.63 3.57 -14.30
CA LEU A 80 -7.46 3.88 -13.14
C LEU A 80 -8.48 2.77 -12.90
N GLY A 81 -8.51 2.21 -11.69
CA GLY A 81 -9.37 1.08 -11.34
C GLY A 81 -8.88 -0.25 -11.92
N ILE A 82 -9.74 -1.27 -11.88
CA ILE A 82 -9.49 -2.58 -12.47
C ILE A 82 -10.25 -2.64 -13.80
N PRO A 83 -9.58 -2.81 -14.95
CA PRO A 83 -10.25 -2.94 -16.25
C PRO A 83 -11.32 -4.04 -16.24
N GLY A 84 -12.51 -3.74 -16.76
CA GLY A 84 -13.63 -4.68 -16.82
C GLY A 84 -14.37 -4.89 -15.48
N TYR A 85 -14.01 -4.16 -14.42
CA TYR A 85 -14.73 -4.18 -13.14
C TYR A 85 -15.27 -2.79 -12.82
N ASP A 86 -16.59 -2.62 -12.96
CA ASP A 86 -17.28 -1.36 -12.70
C ASP A 86 -17.52 -1.16 -11.19
N ASP A 87 -16.42 -0.87 -10.47
CA ASP A 87 -16.45 -0.49 -9.06
C ASP A 87 -16.33 1.04 -8.92
N PRO A 88 -17.32 1.72 -8.31
CA PRO A 88 -17.23 3.16 -8.07
C PRO A 88 -16.13 3.54 -7.07
N GLN A 89 -15.60 2.58 -6.31
CA GLN A 89 -14.58 2.86 -5.29
C GLN A 89 -13.18 3.01 -5.88
N ARG A 90 -12.57 4.17 -5.63
CA ARG A 90 -11.26 4.59 -6.14
C ARG A 90 -10.13 3.95 -5.33
N ARG A 91 -9.88 2.67 -5.59
CA ARG A 91 -9.00 1.81 -4.78
C ARG A 91 -7.73 1.32 -5.47
N VAL A 92 -7.69 1.33 -6.80
CA VAL A 92 -6.56 0.80 -7.57
C VAL A 92 -6.14 1.82 -8.61
N ILE A 93 -4.84 2.03 -8.72
CA ILE A 93 -4.21 2.75 -9.83
C ILE A 93 -2.94 1.99 -10.21
N ALA A 94 -2.67 1.88 -11.49
CA ALA A 94 -1.43 1.30 -12.00
C ALA A 94 -0.75 2.26 -12.98
N ALA A 95 0.57 2.18 -13.08
CA ALA A 95 1.34 2.93 -14.07
C ALA A 95 2.66 2.23 -14.36
N THR A 96 3.22 2.46 -15.54
CA THR A 96 4.58 2.05 -15.88
C THR A 96 5.56 3.14 -15.48
N VAL A 97 6.51 2.81 -14.62
CA VAL A 97 7.55 3.72 -14.12
C VAL A 97 8.92 3.17 -14.51
N ASN A 98 9.60 3.87 -15.43
CA ASN A 98 10.92 3.45 -15.93
C ASN A 98 10.96 1.96 -16.35
N GLY A 99 9.93 1.51 -17.08
CA GLY A 99 9.80 0.12 -17.55
C GLY A 99 9.32 -0.90 -16.51
N MET A 100 9.11 -0.51 -15.25
CA MET A 100 8.54 -1.34 -14.19
C MET A 100 7.05 -1.03 -14.01
N ARG A 101 6.20 -2.04 -13.93
CA ARG A 101 4.79 -1.86 -13.62
C ARG A 101 4.59 -1.68 -12.13
N VAL A 102 4.00 -0.55 -11.74
CA VAL A 102 3.66 -0.23 -10.35
C VAL A 102 2.14 -0.27 -10.22
N ILE A 103 1.64 -1.06 -9.28
CA ILE A 103 0.23 -1.09 -8.90
C ILE A 103 0.12 -0.59 -7.46
N CYS A 104 -0.66 0.47 -7.25
CA CYS A 104 -1.01 1.01 -5.93
C CYS A 104 -2.44 0.58 -5.57
N GLY A 105 -2.59 -0.13 -4.46
CA GLY A 105 -3.87 -0.62 -3.96
C GLY A 105 -4.24 -0.08 -2.58
N TYR A 106 -5.50 0.30 -2.40
CA TYR A 106 -6.16 0.46 -1.10
C TYR A 106 -7.25 -0.60 -0.97
N PHE A 107 -6.88 -1.72 -0.37
CA PHE A 107 -7.74 -2.89 -0.29
C PHE A 107 -8.94 -2.61 0.63
N VAL A 108 -10.04 -3.30 0.37
CA VAL A 108 -11.25 -3.14 1.17
C VAL A 108 -10.98 -3.57 2.61
N ASN A 109 -11.26 -2.70 3.58
CA ASN A 109 -11.08 -3.03 5.00
C ASN A 109 -11.98 -4.19 5.44
N GLY A 110 -13.26 -4.18 5.06
CA GLY A 110 -14.23 -5.23 5.37
C GLY A 110 -15.03 -4.99 6.66
N GLU A 111 -14.61 -4.04 7.51
CA GLU A 111 -15.24 -3.62 8.77
C GLU A 111 -15.30 -4.69 9.87
N ALA A 112 -15.95 -5.82 9.61
CA ALA A 112 -16.04 -7.00 10.49
C ALA A 112 -16.41 -8.22 9.63
N VAL A 113 -16.10 -9.45 10.06
CA VAL A 113 -16.39 -10.66 9.26
C VAL A 113 -17.89 -10.90 9.04
N ASP A 114 -18.74 -10.39 9.93
CA ASP A 114 -20.20 -10.42 9.85
C ASP A 114 -20.80 -9.14 9.22
N SER A 115 -19.96 -8.18 8.82
CA SER A 115 -20.42 -6.96 8.15
C SER A 115 -20.92 -7.27 6.74
N PRO A 116 -21.97 -6.58 6.25
CA PRO A 116 -22.35 -6.63 4.84
C PRO A 116 -21.25 -6.17 3.87
N LYS A 117 -20.19 -5.50 4.35
CA LYS A 117 -19.03 -5.10 3.53
C LYS A 117 -18.03 -6.23 3.32
N TYR A 118 -18.07 -7.29 4.12
CA TYR A 118 -17.09 -8.36 4.06
C TYR A 118 -17.22 -9.22 2.79
N PRO A 119 -18.42 -9.59 2.31
CA PRO A 119 -18.56 -10.23 1.00
C PRO A 119 -17.98 -9.39 -0.15
N TYR A 120 -18.18 -8.06 -0.12
CA TYR A 120 -17.58 -7.15 -1.10
C TYR A 120 -16.04 -7.16 -1.03
N LYS A 121 -15.45 -7.23 0.17
CA LYS A 121 -13.99 -7.40 0.31
C LYS A 121 -13.49 -8.65 -0.41
N LEU A 122 -14.14 -9.79 -0.19
CA LEU A 122 -13.73 -11.06 -0.79
C LEU A 122 -13.90 -11.08 -2.31
N GLU A 123 -15.00 -10.52 -2.83
CA GLU A 123 -15.19 -10.36 -4.28
C GLU A 123 -14.09 -9.46 -4.88
N TRP A 124 -13.85 -8.31 -4.26
CA TRP A 124 -12.85 -7.35 -4.70
C TRP A 124 -11.44 -7.96 -4.71
N LEU A 125 -11.09 -8.77 -3.70
CA LEU A 125 -9.83 -9.51 -3.64
C LEU A 125 -9.68 -10.48 -4.82
N GLY A 126 -10.75 -11.19 -5.18
CA GLY A 126 -10.76 -12.06 -6.36
C GLY A 126 -10.56 -11.29 -7.67
N LYS A 127 -11.18 -10.11 -7.81
CA LYS A 127 -11.00 -9.23 -8.98
C LYS A 127 -9.57 -8.69 -9.07
N LEU A 128 -9.01 -8.24 -7.95
CA LEU A 128 -7.63 -7.78 -7.89
C LEU A 128 -6.65 -8.90 -8.24
N HIS A 129 -6.85 -10.10 -7.69
CA HIS A 129 -5.99 -11.25 -8.00
C HIS A 129 -5.97 -11.55 -9.50
N ALA A 130 -7.14 -11.58 -10.16
CA ALA A 130 -7.22 -11.79 -11.61
C ALA A 130 -6.51 -10.68 -12.40
N TYR A 131 -6.68 -9.42 -11.99
CA TYR A 131 -6.01 -8.28 -12.61
C TYR A 131 -4.49 -8.35 -12.48
N VAL A 132 -3.97 -8.65 -11.29
CA VAL A 132 -2.52 -8.79 -11.06
C VAL A 132 -1.96 -9.95 -11.89
N ALA A 133 -2.69 -11.07 -12.00
CA ALA A 133 -2.28 -12.19 -12.85
C ALA A 133 -2.18 -11.82 -14.34
N ASP A 134 -3.12 -11.01 -14.85
CA ASP A 134 -3.11 -10.50 -16.22
C ASP A 134 -1.93 -9.55 -16.45
N GLU A 135 -1.71 -8.60 -15.54
CA GLU A 135 -0.59 -7.65 -15.59
C GLU A 135 0.77 -8.37 -15.60
N LEU A 136 0.93 -9.44 -14.82
CA LEU A 136 2.14 -10.26 -14.79
C LEU A 136 2.46 -10.94 -16.13
N SER A 137 1.48 -11.14 -17.01
CA SER A 137 1.71 -11.73 -18.34
C SER A 137 2.54 -10.83 -19.25
N SER A 138 2.45 -9.50 -19.05
CA SER A 138 3.07 -8.48 -19.90
C SER A 138 4.17 -7.70 -19.20
N HIS A 139 4.22 -7.76 -17.86
CA HIS A 139 5.14 -6.97 -17.04
C HIS A 139 6.00 -7.86 -16.12
N PRO A 140 7.17 -8.34 -16.58
CA PRO A 140 8.05 -9.19 -15.78
C PRO A 140 8.64 -8.46 -14.55
N GLN A 141 8.76 -7.13 -14.61
CA GLN A 141 9.09 -6.27 -13.48
C GLN A 141 7.81 -5.59 -13.00
N LEU A 142 7.20 -6.14 -11.95
CA LEU A 142 5.97 -5.63 -11.36
C LEU A 142 6.09 -5.54 -9.84
N ALA A 143 5.62 -4.43 -9.28
CA ALA A 143 5.47 -4.23 -7.85
C ALA A 143 4.02 -3.85 -7.50
N LEU A 144 3.41 -4.57 -6.57
CA LEU A 144 2.10 -4.29 -5.99
C LEU A 144 2.29 -3.74 -4.57
N LEU A 145 2.02 -2.45 -4.40
CA LEU A 145 2.22 -1.70 -3.17
C LEU A 145 0.87 -1.26 -2.61
N GLY A 146 0.72 -1.24 -1.29
CA GLY A 146 -0.49 -0.69 -0.71
C GLY A 146 -0.74 -1.00 0.74
N ASP A 147 -1.90 -0.54 1.21
CA ASP A 147 -2.56 -1.03 2.40
C ASP A 147 -3.50 -2.17 1.98
N TYR A 148 -3.14 -3.39 2.39
CA TYR A 148 -3.84 -4.60 2.01
C TYR A 148 -5.03 -4.87 2.92
N ASN A 149 -5.12 -4.21 4.08
CA ASN A 149 -6.08 -4.57 5.11
C ASN A 149 -6.07 -6.09 5.41
N ILE A 150 -4.90 -6.73 5.33
CA ILE A 150 -4.69 -8.16 5.61
C ILE A 150 -3.36 -8.32 6.32
N ALA A 151 -3.39 -9.00 7.45
CA ALA A 151 -2.21 -9.45 8.20
C ALA A 151 -1.93 -10.92 7.84
N PRO A 152 -0.87 -11.19 7.04
CA PRO A 152 -0.63 -12.51 6.46
C PRO A 152 -0.45 -13.64 7.49
N GLU A 153 0.20 -13.35 8.60
CA GLU A 153 0.58 -14.33 9.61
C GLU A 153 0.34 -13.81 11.04
N ASP A 154 0.30 -14.69 12.04
CA ASP A 154 0.12 -14.29 13.44
C ASP A 154 1.25 -13.39 13.96
N ARG A 155 2.47 -13.56 13.43
CA ARG A 155 3.62 -12.67 13.74
C ARG A 155 3.43 -11.23 13.26
N ASP A 156 2.44 -10.99 12.40
CA ASP A 156 2.06 -9.69 11.87
C ASP A 156 1.00 -8.97 12.73
N VAL A 157 0.53 -9.59 13.81
CA VAL A 157 -0.60 -9.10 14.61
C VAL A 157 -0.22 -9.02 16.08
N TYR A 158 -0.56 -7.91 16.75
CA TYR A 158 -0.49 -7.89 18.20
C TYR A 158 -1.57 -8.81 18.78
N ASP A 159 -1.21 -9.69 19.72
CA ASP A 159 -2.17 -10.56 20.41
C ASP A 159 -3.03 -11.40 19.42
N PRO A 160 -2.38 -12.28 18.62
CA PRO A 160 -3.04 -12.99 17.52
C PRO A 160 -4.23 -13.86 17.97
N GLU A 161 -4.25 -14.32 19.23
CA GLU A 161 -5.39 -15.05 19.81
C GLU A 161 -6.66 -14.19 19.81
N SER A 162 -6.55 -12.91 20.19
CA SER A 162 -7.69 -11.98 20.22
C SER A 162 -8.18 -11.57 18.83
N TRP A 163 -7.32 -11.68 17.81
CA TRP A 163 -7.61 -11.35 16.41
C TRP A 163 -7.97 -12.57 15.57
N HIS A 164 -7.99 -13.78 16.16
CA HIS A 164 -8.31 -15.00 15.44
C HIS A 164 -9.69 -14.90 14.78
N GLU A 165 -9.75 -15.13 13.48
CA GLU A 165 -10.95 -15.01 12.63
C GLU A 165 -11.67 -13.65 12.71
N GLN A 166 -10.96 -12.60 13.14
CA GLN A 166 -11.42 -11.22 13.01
C GLN A 166 -11.03 -10.65 11.64
N VAL A 167 -11.69 -9.57 11.24
CA VAL A 167 -11.32 -8.83 10.02
C VAL A 167 -9.84 -8.46 10.04
N LEU A 168 -9.23 -8.42 8.86
CA LEU A 168 -7.79 -8.33 8.59
C LEU A 168 -7.02 -9.63 8.86
N CYS A 169 -7.52 -10.55 9.70
CA CYS A 169 -6.78 -11.73 10.17
C CYS A 169 -7.50 -13.06 9.91
N SER A 170 -8.65 -13.02 9.23
CA SER A 170 -9.45 -14.22 9.00
C SER A 170 -8.82 -15.15 7.96
N THR A 171 -9.24 -16.41 7.99
CA THR A 171 -8.75 -17.41 7.04
C THR A 171 -8.97 -17.00 5.58
N PRO A 172 -10.16 -16.54 5.13
CA PRO A 172 -10.35 -16.13 3.74
C PRO A 172 -9.48 -14.96 3.29
N GLU A 173 -9.21 -14.00 4.18
CA GLU A 173 -8.30 -12.88 3.91
C GLU A 173 -6.86 -13.35 3.73
N ARG A 174 -6.39 -14.21 4.64
CA ARG A 174 -5.05 -14.80 4.55
C ARG A 174 -4.88 -15.68 3.32
N GLU A 175 -5.93 -16.42 2.93
CA GLU A 175 -5.95 -17.17 1.68
C GLU A 175 -5.84 -16.27 0.44
N ALA A 176 -6.53 -15.13 0.41
CA ALA A 176 -6.40 -14.17 -0.67
C ALA A 176 -4.97 -13.60 -0.79
N PHE A 177 -4.33 -13.27 0.35
CA PHE A 177 -2.92 -12.86 0.35
C PHE A 177 -2.00 -13.97 -0.16
N ARG A 178 -2.19 -15.22 0.30
CA ARG A 178 -1.43 -16.37 -0.21
C ARG A 178 -1.68 -16.61 -1.70
N GLY A 179 -2.87 -16.31 -2.22
CA GLY A 179 -3.18 -16.35 -3.65
C GLY A 179 -2.27 -15.40 -4.45
N LEU A 180 -2.11 -14.16 -3.98
CA LEU A 180 -1.19 -13.19 -4.60
C LEU A 180 0.27 -13.68 -4.56
N ILE A 181 0.72 -14.28 -3.46
CA ILE A 181 2.04 -14.93 -3.38
C ILE A 181 2.13 -16.11 -4.38
N GLY A 182 1.05 -16.87 -4.53
CA GLY A 182 0.93 -17.99 -5.48
C GLY A 182 1.05 -17.59 -6.96
N LEU A 183 0.91 -16.30 -7.29
CA LEU A 183 1.22 -15.76 -8.62
C LEU A 183 2.74 -15.63 -8.88
N GLY A 184 3.58 -16.00 -7.91
CA GLY A 184 5.03 -15.87 -7.97
C GLY A 184 5.55 -14.55 -7.39
N LEU A 185 4.72 -13.79 -6.69
CA LEU A 185 5.13 -12.58 -5.98
C LEU A 185 5.75 -12.91 -4.62
N ALA A 186 6.71 -12.10 -4.18
CA ALA A 186 7.32 -12.19 -2.87
C ALA A 186 6.97 -10.99 -2.00
N ASP A 187 6.68 -11.22 -0.71
CA ASP A 187 6.59 -10.16 0.31
C ASP A 187 7.97 -9.61 0.61
N SER A 188 8.25 -8.39 0.13
CA SER A 188 9.60 -7.83 0.20
C SER A 188 10.07 -7.59 1.62
N PHE A 189 9.17 -7.34 2.57
CA PHE A 189 9.54 -7.18 3.98
C PHE A 189 10.04 -8.51 4.56
N ARG A 190 9.34 -9.61 4.22
CA ARG A 190 9.69 -10.97 4.63
C ARG A 190 10.84 -11.59 3.84
N LEU A 191 11.47 -10.86 2.93
CA LEU A 191 12.79 -11.24 2.41
C LEU A 191 13.93 -10.93 3.39
N PHE A 192 13.77 -9.89 4.21
CA PHE A 192 14.85 -9.36 5.05
C PHE A 192 14.57 -9.47 6.55
N ASN A 193 13.31 -9.40 6.97
CA ASN A 193 12.94 -9.41 8.38
C ASN A 193 11.98 -10.57 8.68
N GLN A 194 12.39 -11.46 9.60
CA GLN A 194 11.57 -12.58 10.08
C GLN A 194 10.98 -12.36 11.47
N GLU A 195 11.31 -11.25 12.13
CA GLU A 195 10.91 -10.95 13.49
C GLU A 195 9.38 -10.73 13.61
N ASP A 196 8.87 -11.02 14.80
CA ASP A 196 7.53 -10.63 15.22
C ASP A 196 7.50 -9.14 15.58
N LYS A 197 6.28 -8.61 15.80
CA LYS A 197 6.07 -7.27 16.37
C LYS A 197 6.60 -6.10 15.54
N GLN A 198 6.78 -6.33 14.24
CA GLN A 198 7.07 -5.32 13.24
C GLN A 198 5.77 -4.99 12.50
N TYR A 199 5.17 -3.85 12.85
CA TYR A 199 3.85 -3.44 12.36
C TYR A 199 3.94 -2.18 11.52
N SER A 200 2.93 -1.95 10.69
CA SER A 200 2.80 -0.76 9.84
C SER A 200 1.61 0.12 10.22
N TRP A 201 0.64 -0.43 10.96
CA TRP A 201 -0.56 0.24 11.45
C TRP A 201 -0.75 0.12 12.96
N TRP A 202 -1.23 1.19 13.60
CA TRP A 202 -1.66 1.21 15.00
C TRP A 202 -2.85 2.15 15.20
N ASP A 203 -3.95 1.61 15.73
CA ASP A 203 -5.12 2.39 16.14
C ASP A 203 -4.73 3.61 17.00
N TYR A 204 -5.39 4.74 16.79
CA TYR A 204 -5.17 5.95 17.58
C TYR A 204 -5.53 5.79 19.06
N ARG A 205 -6.50 4.92 19.38
CA ARG A 205 -7.02 4.70 20.72
C ARG A 205 -6.01 3.97 21.60
N ALA A 206 -6.18 4.08 22.92
CA ALA A 206 -5.45 3.32 23.94
C ALA A 206 -3.90 3.36 23.83
N MET A 207 -3.36 4.40 23.17
CA MET A 207 -1.92 4.59 22.94
C MET A 207 -1.24 3.37 22.30
N MET A 208 -1.92 2.70 21.36
CA MET A 208 -1.45 1.44 20.77
C MET A 208 -0.04 1.53 20.15
N PHE A 209 0.29 2.65 19.50
CA PHE A 209 1.65 2.88 18.98
C PHE A 209 2.72 2.90 20.09
N ARG A 210 2.48 3.62 21.20
CA ARG A 210 3.44 3.68 22.33
C ARG A 210 3.64 2.32 23.01
N ARG A 211 2.63 1.47 22.95
CA ARG A 211 2.65 0.11 23.51
C ARG A 211 3.12 -0.94 22.51
N ASN A 212 3.46 -0.53 21.29
CA ASN A 212 3.72 -1.39 20.13
C ASN A 212 2.67 -2.50 19.96
N LYS A 213 1.39 -2.13 20.00
CA LYS A 213 0.25 -3.02 19.72
C LYS A 213 -0.32 -2.69 18.35
N GLY A 214 0.29 -3.23 17.29
CA GLY A 214 -0.08 -2.89 15.91
C GLY A 214 -0.32 -4.12 15.04
N VAL A 215 -0.59 -3.88 13.77
CA VAL A 215 -0.74 -4.92 12.76
C VAL A 215 0.07 -4.53 11.52
N ARG A 216 0.68 -5.51 10.83
CA ARG A 216 1.37 -5.30 9.55
C ARG A 216 0.41 -5.61 8.41
N ILE A 217 -0.14 -4.55 7.83
CA ILE A 217 -1.12 -4.62 6.73
C ILE A 217 -0.70 -3.83 5.49
N ASP A 218 0.39 -3.06 5.57
CA ASP A 218 0.97 -2.36 4.43
C ASP A 218 2.12 -3.19 3.86
N HIS A 219 2.03 -3.56 2.58
CA HIS A 219 2.96 -4.49 1.95
C HIS A 219 3.45 -4.00 0.59
N ILE A 220 4.61 -4.52 0.20
CA ILE A 220 5.19 -4.37 -1.13
C ILE A 220 5.46 -5.79 -1.65
N LEU A 221 4.60 -6.26 -2.56
CA LEU A 221 4.75 -7.54 -3.23
C LEU A 221 5.47 -7.34 -4.55
N ILE A 222 6.50 -8.13 -4.83
CA ILE A 222 7.37 -7.94 -6.00
C ILE A 222 7.58 -9.21 -6.80
N THR A 223 7.79 -9.09 -8.11
CA THR A 223 8.13 -10.22 -8.98
C THR A 223 9.54 -10.76 -8.72
N PRO A 224 9.86 -11.99 -9.17
CA PRO A 224 11.19 -12.56 -9.02
C PRO A 224 12.30 -11.69 -9.65
N ALA A 225 12.00 -10.99 -10.75
CA ALA A 225 12.94 -10.08 -11.40
C ALA A 225 13.35 -8.91 -10.48
N LEU A 226 12.40 -8.36 -9.70
CA LEU A 226 12.68 -7.32 -8.73
C LEU A 226 13.28 -7.89 -7.43
N GLN A 227 12.86 -9.08 -7.01
CA GLN A 227 13.43 -9.78 -5.86
C GLN A 227 14.93 -10.00 -6.01
N ALA A 228 15.41 -10.34 -7.20
CA ALA A 228 16.84 -10.51 -7.48
C ALA A 228 17.68 -9.23 -7.25
N ARG A 229 17.03 -8.06 -7.24
CA ARG A 229 17.63 -6.75 -7.02
C ARG A 229 17.32 -6.18 -5.64
N ALA A 230 16.40 -6.79 -4.89
CA ALA A 230 16.03 -6.29 -3.57
C ALA A 230 17.23 -6.38 -2.62
N SER A 231 17.54 -5.27 -1.94
CA SER A 231 18.66 -5.17 -1.01
C SER A 231 18.26 -4.83 0.42
N ALA A 232 17.11 -4.18 0.61
CA ALA A 232 16.54 -3.93 1.93
C ALA A 232 15.04 -3.66 1.85
N CYS A 233 14.29 -3.99 2.89
CA CYS A 233 12.92 -3.52 3.07
C CYS A 233 12.70 -3.14 4.53
N VAL A 234 12.21 -1.92 4.78
CA VAL A 234 12.08 -1.35 6.12
C VAL A 234 10.70 -0.75 6.35
N ILE A 235 10.25 -0.78 7.60
CA ILE A 235 9.07 -0.02 8.04
C ILE A 235 9.58 1.23 8.75
N ASP A 236 9.46 2.39 8.12
CA ASP A 236 9.91 3.65 8.70
C ASP A 236 8.86 4.19 9.68
N LYS A 237 9.10 4.02 10.98
CA LYS A 237 8.21 4.51 12.05
C LYS A 237 8.38 5.99 12.36
N THR A 238 9.21 6.73 11.61
CA THR A 238 9.50 8.14 11.88
C THR A 238 8.25 9.01 11.74
N PRO A 239 7.47 8.95 10.64
CA PRO A 239 6.24 9.74 10.51
C PRO A 239 5.20 9.43 11.59
N ARG A 240 5.16 8.17 12.07
CA ARG A 240 4.22 7.75 13.12
C ARG A 240 4.47 8.43 14.47
N LYS A 241 5.65 9.03 14.68
CA LYS A 241 6.04 9.78 15.89
C LYS A 241 5.74 11.28 15.79
N TRP A 242 5.40 11.80 14.61
CA TRP A 242 5.12 13.22 14.42
C TRP A 242 3.80 13.64 15.06
N GLU A 243 3.56 14.95 15.11
CA GLU A 243 2.29 15.51 15.57
C GLU A 243 1.17 15.19 14.56
N ARG A 244 0.02 14.73 15.06
CA ARG A 244 -1.14 14.33 14.23
C ARG A 244 -0.76 13.38 13.08
N PRO A 245 -0.11 12.24 13.37
CA PRO A 245 0.41 11.36 12.34
C PRO A 245 -0.74 10.61 11.63
N SER A 246 -0.46 10.00 10.49
CA SER A 246 -1.27 8.86 10.03
C SER A 246 -1.23 7.73 11.09
N ASP A 247 -2.25 6.90 11.15
CA ASP A 247 -2.26 5.66 11.92
C ASP A 247 -1.37 4.58 11.28
N HIS A 248 -1.06 4.74 9.99
CA HIS A 248 -0.06 3.98 9.25
C HIS A 248 1.29 4.70 9.16
N THR A 249 2.32 3.97 8.74
CA THR A 249 3.67 4.49 8.51
C THR A 249 4.25 3.94 7.21
N PRO A 250 5.20 4.63 6.56
CA PRO A 250 5.76 4.16 5.30
C PRO A 250 6.45 2.80 5.39
N VAL A 251 6.23 1.96 4.38
CA VAL A 251 7.05 0.78 4.10
C VAL A 251 7.90 1.08 2.87
N VAL A 252 9.20 0.83 2.94
CA VAL A 252 10.16 1.20 1.90
C VAL A 252 11.00 0.00 1.49
N LEU A 253 10.96 -0.33 0.20
CA LEU A 253 11.81 -1.30 -0.47
C LEU A 253 12.95 -0.59 -1.20
N THR A 254 14.17 -1.06 -1.02
CA THR A 254 15.35 -0.66 -1.78
C THR A 254 15.72 -1.76 -2.77
N LEU A 255 15.85 -1.38 -4.03
CA LEU A 255 16.37 -2.19 -5.13
C LEU A 255 17.77 -1.67 -5.49
N ALA A 256 18.76 -2.57 -5.48
CA ALA A 256 20.07 -2.33 -6.06
C ALA A 256 19.96 -2.18 -7.58
N ASP A 257 20.97 -1.55 -8.18
CA ASP A 257 21.04 -1.37 -9.63
C ASP A 257 21.16 -2.70 -10.35
#